data_AF-A0A420WE89-F1
#
_entry.id   AF-A0A420WE89-F1
#
_cell.length_a   1.000
_cell.length_b   1.000
_cell.length_c   1.000
_cell.angle_alpha   90.00
_cell.angle_beta   90.00
_cell.angle_gamma   90.00
#
_symmetry.space_group_name_H-M   'P 1'
#
loop_
_entity.id
_entity.type
_entity.pdbx_description
1 polymer ?
#
loop_
_entity_poly.entity_id
_entity_poly.type
_entity_poly.pdbx_seq_one_letter_code
_entity_poly.pdbx_strand_id
1 'polypeptide(L)'
;MTYIKISKTVLLSAIASAALIATPAFAASNKEVQKCRTAFTESGDLDMSQYRLRYEREEGKRTKTIHFTAIPHDRTEALDVTCTLKRTKVISLNAGNGEVKLMAANSKS
;
A
#
# COMPACT_ATOMS: atom_id res chain seq x y z
N MET A 1 -50.98 3.21 59.15
CA MET A 1 -51.00 4.19 58.06
C MET A 1 -49.71 4.09 57.25
N THR A 2 -49.84 3.60 56.02
CA THR A 2 -48.90 3.68 54.88
C THR A 2 -48.49 5.15 54.64
N TYR A 3 -47.30 5.53 54.18
CA TYR A 3 -46.79 5.38 52.82
C TYR A 3 -45.25 5.41 52.73
N ILE A 4 -44.76 4.57 51.81
CA ILE A 4 -43.39 4.39 51.35
C ILE A 4 -42.93 5.58 50.50
N LYS A 5 -41.67 6.03 50.64
CA LYS A 5 -41.00 6.86 49.64
C LYS A 5 -39.64 6.26 49.27
N ILE A 6 -39.66 5.45 48.21
CA ILE A 6 -38.50 4.89 47.51
C ILE A 6 -37.73 6.06 46.89
N SER A 7 -36.42 6.15 47.08
CA SER A 7 -35.59 7.10 46.34
C SER A 7 -34.16 6.59 46.19
N LYS A 8 -33.71 6.57 44.92
CA LYS A 8 -32.36 6.31 44.40
C LYS A 8 -32.06 4.88 43.90
N THR A 9 -32.90 4.40 43.00
CA THR A 9 -32.43 3.64 41.84
C THR A 9 -31.78 4.63 40.86
N VAL A 10 -30.44 4.69 40.84
CA VAL A 10 -29.69 5.38 39.79
C VAL A 10 -29.60 4.42 38.60
N LEU A 11 -30.48 4.68 37.64
CA LEU A 11 -30.44 4.12 36.30
C LEU A 11 -29.16 4.55 35.56
N LEU A 12 -28.56 3.56 34.90
CA LEU A 12 -28.01 3.61 33.54
C LEU A 12 -27.47 4.97 33.04
N SER A 13 -26.17 5.01 32.80
CA SER A 13 -25.67 5.61 31.55
C SER A 13 -24.42 4.89 31.07
N ALA A 14 -24.62 4.21 29.93
CA ALA A 14 -23.58 3.73 29.06
C ALA A 14 -22.74 4.91 28.56
N ILE A 15 -21.43 4.87 28.77
CA ILE A 15 -20.51 5.75 28.06
C ILE A 15 -19.63 4.87 27.18
N ALA A 16 -20.18 4.70 25.97
CA ALA A 16 -19.49 4.71 24.69
C ALA A 16 -18.08 4.11 24.66
N SER A 17 -18.04 2.91 24.09
CA SER A 17 -16.92 2.33 23.36
C SER A 17 -16.17 3.40 22.55
N ALA A 18 -15.06 3.89 23.08
CA ALA A 18 -14.03 4.53 22.28
C ALA A 18 -13.32 3.42 21.48
N ALA A 19 -14.02 2.90 20.47
CA ALA A 19 -13.39 2.12 19.43
C ALA A 19 -12.42 3.08 18.73
N LEU A 20 -11.15 2.98 19.08
CA LEU A 20 -10.04 3.44 18.25
C LEU A 20 -10.19 2.71 16.93
N ILE A 21 -10.91 3.32 15.99
CA ILE A 21 -10.93 2.90 14.59
C ILE A 21 -9.53 3.29 14.08
N ALA A 22 -8.56 2.42 14.35
CA ALA A 22 -7.33 2.36 13.60
C ALA A 22 -7.76 2.11 12.15
N THR A 23 -7.98 3.19 11.41
CA THR A 23 -8.15 3.10 9.96
C THR A 23 -6.89 2.44 9.45
N PRO A 24 -6.98 1.27 8.79
CA PRO A 24 -5.80 0.67 8.19
C PRO A 24 -5.25 1.71 7.22
N ALA A 25 -4.08 2.24 7.53
CA ALA A 25 -3.35 3.14 6.66
C ALA A 25 -3.09 2.36 5.37
N PHE A 26 -3.93 2.65 4.37
CA PHE A 26 -3.83 2.29 2.97
C PHE A 26 -2.71 1.30 2.68
N ALA A 27 -3.02 0.00 2.82
CA ALA A 27 -2.33 -1.02 2.06
C ALA A 27 -2.38 -0.55 0.60
N ALA A 28 -1.23 -0.27 -0.02
CA ALA A 28 -1.17 0.04 -1.44
C ALA A 28 -2.09 -0.96 -2.15
N SER A 29 -3.06 -0.42 -2.90
CA SER A 29 -4.14 -1.27 -3.37
C SER A 29 -3.48 -2.40 -4.17
N ASN A 30 -3.85 -3.66 -3.94
CA ASN A 30 -3.22 -4.81 -4.60
C ASN A 30 -3.10 -4.59 -6.14
N LYS A 31 -4.03 -3.79 -6.69
CA LYS A 31 -4.02 -3.23 -8.05
C LYS A 31 -2.80 -2.37 -8.41
N GLU A 32 -2.34 -1.47 -7.55
CA GLU A 32 -1.15 -0.62 -7.75
C GLU A 32 0.14 -1.47 -7.75
N VAL A 33 0.22 -2.46 -6.86
CA VAL A 33 1.34 -3.42 -6.82
C VAL A 33 1.40 -4.23 -8.13
N GLN A 34 0.25 -4.74 -8.59
CA GLN A 34 0.17 -5.47 -9.87
C GLN A 34 0.57 -4.60 -11.07
N LYS A 35 0.19 -3.31 -11.07
CA LYS A 35 0.61 -2.35 -12.10
C LYS A 35 2.12 -2.15 -12.12
N CYS A 36 2.74 -1.98 -10.96
CA CYS A 36 4.20 -1.88 -10.86
C CYS A 36 4.89 -3.14 -11.35
N ARG A 37 4.39 -4.32 -10.94
CA ARG A 37 4.92 -5.61 -11.40
C ARG A 37 4.85 -5.74 -12.93
N THR A 38 3.70 -5.42 -13.52
CA THR A 38 3.49 -5.47 -14.96
C THR A 38 4.45 -4.51 -15.68
N ALA A 39 4.61 -3.29 -15.16
CA ALA A 39 5.51 -2.30 -15.76
C ALA A 39 6.99 -2.73 -15.72
N PHE A 40 7.44 -3.39 -14.65
CA PHE A 40 8.79 -3.96 -14.58
C PHE A 40 9.00 -5.13 -15.55
N THR A 41 8.00 -6.00 -15.71
CA THR A 41 8.05 -7.07 -16.71
C THR A 41 8.05 -6.50 -18.13
N GLU A 42 7.25 -5.47 -18.40
CA GLU A 42 7.17 -4.81 -19.71
C GLU A 42 8.43 -4.01 -20.06
N SER A 43 9.11 -3.40 -19.07
CA SER A 43 10.37 -2.68 -19.33
C SER A 43 11.52 -3.63 -19.70
N GLY A 44 11.43 -4.90 -19.30
CA GLY A 44 12.46 -5.91 -19.54
C GLY A 44 13.67 -5.79 -18.60
N ASP A 45 13.67 -4.82 -17.67
CA ASP A 45 14.77 -4.63 -16.71
C ASP A 45 14.82 -5.73 -15.65
N LEU A 46 13.65 -6.24 -15.25
CA LEU A 46 13.56 -7.29 -14.25
C LEU A 46 12.44 -8.26 -14.60
N ASP A 47 12.79 -9.53 -14.81
CA ASP A 47 11.79 -10.59 -14.95
C ASP A 47 11.15 -10.88 -13.60
N MET A 48 10.08 -10.15 -13.29
CA MET A 48 9.29 -10.29 -12.06
C MET A 48 8.61 -11.66 -11.88
N SER A 49 8.70 -12.58 -12.84
CA SER A 49 8.27 -13.97 -12.64
C SER A 49 9.23 -14.75 -11.72
N GLN A 50 10.51 -14.35 -11.70
CA GLN A 50 11.57 -14.98 -10.90
C GLN A 50 11.69 -14.42 -9.48
N TYR A 51 10.88 -13.41 -9.13
CA TYR A 51 10.95 -12.70 -7.86
C TYR A 51 9.62 -12.71 -7.12
N ARG A 52 9.70 -12.87 -5.79
CA ARG A 52 8.62 -12.53 -4.86
C ARG A 52 8.76 -11.07 -4.45
N LEU A 53 7.72 -10.28 -4.68
CA LEU A 53 7.67 -8.90 -4.23
C LEU A 53 7.14 -8.83 -2.80
N ARG A 54 7.91 -8.21 -1.93
CA ARG A 54 7.49 -7.80 -0.59
C ARG A 54 7.21 -6.31 -0.60
N TYR A 55 5.99 -5.92 -0.25
CA TYR A 55 5.65 -4.52 -0.07
C TYR A 55 6.28 -4.00 1.22
N GLU A 56 7.05 -2.92 1.11
CA GLU A 56 7.69 -2.27 2.25
C GLU A 56 6.84 -1.08 2.70
N ARG A 57 6.69 -0.07 1.82
CA ARG A 57 5.99 1.18 2.14
C ARG A 57 5.57 1.94 0.89
N GLU A 58 4.61 2.84 1.07
CA GLU A 58 4.17 3.81 0.07
C GLU A 58 4.40 5.22 0.63
N GLU A 59 4.94 6.11 -0.20
CA GLU A 59 5.19 7.51 0.13
C GLU A 59 4.48 8.44 -0.87
N GLY A 60 3.94 9.56 -0.37
CA GLY A 60 3.34 10.59 -1.20
C GLY A 60 1.85 10.37 -1.53
N LYS A 61 1.12 11.49 -1.72
CA LYS A 61 -0.34 11.45 -1.99
C LYS A 61 -0.69 11.60 -3.48
N ARG A 62 -0.11 12.61 -4.15
CA ARG A 62 -0.45 12.96 -5.55
C ARG A 62 0.43 12.23 -6.56
N THR A 63 1.69 12.05 -6.19
CA THR A 63 2.64 11.13 -6.80
C THR A 63 2.97 10.14 -5.69
N LYS A 64 2.65 8.88 -5.91
CA LYS A 64 2.87 7.79 -4.97
C LYS A 64 4.15 7.07 -5.37
N THR A 65 5.07 6.91 -4.44
CA THR A 65 6.26 6.08 -4.62
C THR A 65 6.08 4.85 -3.77
N ILE A 66 6.00 3.69 -4.41
CA ILE A 66 5.89 2.40 -3.74
C ILE A 66 7.26 1.74 -3.72
N HIS A 67 7.70 1.40 -2.52
CA HIS A 67 8.93 0.66 -2.27
C HIS A 67 8.59 -0.81 -2.10
N PHE A 68 9.33 -1.64 -2.82
CA PHE A 68 9.25 -3.09 -2.74
C PHE A 68 10.64 -3.68 -2.55
N THR A 69 10.68 -4.84 -1.94
CA THR A 69 11.87 -5.69 -1.94
C THR A 69 11.57 -6.90 -2.81
N ALA A 70 12.29 -7.03 -3.92
CA ALA A 70 12.24 -8.15 -4.83
C ALA A 70 13.20 -9.25 -4.35
N ILE A 71 12.64 -10.37 -3.91
CA ILE A 71 13.40 -11.52 -3.42
C ILE A 71 13.37 -12.61 -4.49
N PRO A 72 14.50 -12.94 -5.14
CA PRO A 72 14.56 -14.01 -6.14
C PRO A 72 14.21 -15.37 -5.53
N HIS A 73 13.65 -16.27 -6.32
CA HIS A 73 13.34 -17.63 -5.87
C HIS A 73 14.59 -18.48 -5.62
N ASP A 74 15.64 -18.27 -6.42
CA ASP A 74 16.84 -19.10 -6.45
C ASP A 74 18.03 -18.52 -5.66
N ARG A 75 17.89 -17.30 -5.11
CA ARG A 75 18.97 -16.62 -4.38
C ARG A 75 18.43 -15.92 -3.14
N THR A 76 19.33 -15.68 -2.18
CA THR A 76 19.03 -14.94 -0.95
C THR A 76 19.22 -13.44 -1.08
N GLU A 77 19.81 -12.97 -2.18
CA GLU A 77 20.06 -11.55 -2.41
C GLU A 77 18.77 -10.84 -2.82
N ALA A 78 18.22 -10.09 -1.88
CA ALA A 78 17.06 -9.25 -2.11
C ALA A 78 17.47 -7.93 -2.78
N LEU A 79 16.65 -7.45 -3.70
CA LEU A 79 16.85 -6.21 -4.43
C LEU A 79 15.76 -5.22 -4.04
N ASP A 80 16.15 -4.02 -3.62
CA ASP A 80 15.18 -2.96 -3.38
C ASP A 80 14.77 -2.33 -4.70
N VAL A 81 13.48 -2.41 -5.00
CA VAL A 81 12.89 -1.88 -6.22
C VAL A 81 11.83 -0.85 -5.88
N THR A 82 11.83 0.25 -6.62
CA THR A 82 10.93 1.37 -6.37
C THR A 82 10.10 1.65 -7.62
N CYS A 83 8.81 1.89 -7.43
CA CYS A 83 7.86 2.20 -8.48
C CYS A 83 7.14 3.50 -8.16
N THR A 84 7.25 4.50 -9.03
CA THR A 84 6.56 5.77 -8.84
C THR A 84 5.33 5.84 -9.75
N LEU A 85 4.17 6.10 -9.16
CA LEU A 85 2.90 6.29 -9.85
C LEU A 85 2.41 7.73 -9.72
N LYS A 86 1.86 8.28 -10.80
CA LYS A 86 1.15 9.56 -10.81
C LYS A 86 -0.20 9.39 -11.46
N ARG A 87 -1.28 9.73 -10.74
CA ARG A 87 -2.67 9.50 -11.21
C ARG A 87 -2.87 8.07 -11.73
N THR A 88 -2.36 7.06 -11.00
CA THR A 88 -2.44 5.62 -11.33
C THR A 88 -1.66 5.13 -12.55
N LYS A 89 -0.82 5.98 -13.16
CA LYS A 89 0.14 5.62 -14.21
C LYS A 89 1.54 5.51 -13.64
N VAL A 90 2.28 4.46 -13.97
CA VAL A 90 3.68 4.31 -13.60
C VAL A 90 4.50 5.30 -14.42
N ILE A 91 5.34 6.10 -13.77
CA ILE A 91 6.17 7.14 -14.40
C ILE A 91 7.66 6.93 -14.19
N SER A 92 8.05 6.09 -13.22
CA SER A 92 9.43 5.74 -12.95
C SER A 92 9.51 4.36 -12.33
N LEU A 93 10.54 3.61 -12.70
CA LEU A 93 10.89 2.32 -12.14
C LEU A 93 12.37 2.37 -11.75
N ASN A 94 12.73 1.82 -10.60
CA ASN A 94 14.12 1.68 -10.19
C ASN A 94 14.31 0.26 -9.69
N ALA A 95 15.24 -0.49 -10.29
CA ALA A 95 15.45 -1.90 -10.02
C ALA A 95 16.74 -2.17 -9.22
N GLY A 96 17.16 -1.26 -8.34
CA GLY A 96 18.36 -1.39 -7.49
C GLY A 96 19.68 -1.24 -8.24
N ASN A 97 19.73 -1.62 -9.52
CA ASN A 97 20.90 -1.53 -10.41
C ASN A 97 20.81 -0.40 -11.46
N GLY A 98 19.77 0.44 -11.41
CA GLY A 98 19.58 1.55 -12.35
C GLY A 98 18.18 2.14 -12.27
N GLU A 99 18.08 3.46 -12.42
CA GLU A 99 16.79 4.15 -12.58
C GLU A 99 16.35 4.08 -14.05
N VAL A 100 15.19 3.51 -14.29
CA VAL A 100 14.56 3.40 -15.60
C VAL A 100 13.42 4.40 -15.65
N LYS A 101 13.69 5.54 -16.27
CA LYS A 101 12.67 6.55 -16.51
C LYS A 101 11.79 6.10 -17.66
N LEU A 102 10.61 5.55 -17.34
CA LEU A 102 9.57 5.26 -18.32
C LEU A 102 9.12 6.59 -18.96
N MET A 103 9.71 6.93 -20.10
CA MET A 103 9.15 7.96 -20.96
C MET A 103 7.77 7.46 -21.37
N ALA A 104 6.73 8.18 -20.94
CA ALA A 104 5.34 7.85 -21.24
C ALA A 104 5.23 7.45 -22.71
N ALA A 105 4.97 6.17 -22.98
CA ALA A 105 4.76 5.67 -24.32
C ALA A 105 3.68 6.54 -24.96
N ASN A 106 4.08 7.27 -26.00
CA ASN A 106 3.20 8.08 -26.82
C ASN A 106 2.33 7.10 -27.62
N SER A 107 1.21 6.67 -27.05
CA SER A 107 0.14 6.00 -27.80
C SER A 107 -0.54 7.02 -28.69
N LYS A 108 0.06 7.27 -29.85
CA LYS A 108 -0.48 7.89 -31.06
C LYS A 108 0.07 6.99 -32.17
N SER A 109 -0.67 6.26 -32.97
CA SER A 109 -2.03 6.40 -33.50
C SER A 109 -2.55 5.03 -33.94
#